data_AF-S8G248-F1
#
_entry.id   AF-S8G248-F1
#
_cell.length_a   1.000
_cell.length_b   1.000
_cell.length_c   1.000
_cell.angle_alpha   90.00
_cell.angle_beta   90.00
_cell.angle_gamma   90.00
#
_symmetry.space_group_name_H-M   'P 1'
#
loop_
_entity.id
_entity.type
_entity.pdbx_description
1 polymer ?
#
loop_
_entity_poly.entity_id
_entity_poly.type
_entity_poly.pdbx_seq_one_letter_code
_entity_poly.pdbx_strand_id
1 'polypeptide(L)'
;MADTADISIIPLLSRALHHIRSTPPRAIASPATQPRRAAVALIIRVVPPPSLNPPPEPAPGLTEFFQLDWVNAPGARPEILFLRRDKPDATADSGRMSGSGPRTREAHVAFPGGKTEEGDEGGMYTAMRQTWEEIGLDLAESAYTPVGQLDDREVTTSLGKRLLMVLSPFVFLQLAPYTTPVDPAPGTALHWVPLAELLPLPSSSRTRRPRWSHVTVDASSRLAPRHSNVLRLLMRVLVGSMQFPAILISPSTSAATPLAHSPSSDTKSQLLAIDEKRAILEYGADSEDELKLWGLSLGMTLDLLLNMTVPNVSPAVQKATGVSKGKGRAKMGEKSEEAVMSAHSLLPPDAETLEMLRMPVVAPSLTSIFPRFSYPDVNFWIWVFGKRYRAVMRGWEASVRAGGTNDRRINWTGSALTTFYAAVRKALVVVLVLRAIGVLVGLLIGAWILFW
;
A
#
# COMPACT_ATOMS: atom_id res chain seq x y z
N MET A 1 -3.62 -5.10 36.87
CA MET A 1 -3.24 -4.63 35.53
C MET A 1 -3.13 -5.88 34.68
N ALA A 2 -4.11 -6.12 33.80
CA ALA A 2 -4.17 -7.36 33.04
C ALA A 2 -3.13 -7.28 31.90
N ASP A 3 -2.18 -8.20 31.89
CA ASP A 3 -1.31 -8.49 30.75
C ASP A 3 -2.21 -8.83 29.55
N THR A 4 -2.43 -7.86 28.66
CA THR A 4 -2.91 -8.15 27.31
C THR A 4 -1.72 -8.72 26.55
N ALA A 5 -1.58 -10.03 26.56
CA ALA A 5 -0.68 -10.73 25.65
C ALA A 5 -1.12 -10.43 24.21
N ASP A 6 -0.51 -9.42 23.59
CA ASP A 6 -0.72 -9.12 22.19
C ASP A 6 -0.28 -10.34 21.36
N ILE A 7 -1.16 -10.78 20.46
CA ILE A 7 -0.91 -11.95 19.63
C ILE A 7 0.35 -11.71 18.78
N SER A 8 1.32 -12.61 18.89
CA SER A 8 2.55 -12.52 18.09
C SER A 8 2.25 -12.78 16.62
N ILE A 9 2.63 -11.83 15.76
CA ILE A 9 2.55 -11.94 14.30
C ILE A 9 3.85 -12.42 13.66
N ILE A 10 4.88 -12.73 14.46
CA ILE A 10 6.20 -13.21 13.99
C ILE A 10 6.07 -14.50 13.16
N PRO A 11 5.28 -15.52 13.57
CA PRO A 11 5.12 -16.73 12.75
C PRO A 11 4.49 -16.44 11.38
N LEU A 12 3.54 -15.50 11.33
CA LEU A 12 2.90 -15.07 10.08
C LEU A 12 3.89 -14.38 9.15
N LEU A 13 4.74 -13.51 9.70
CA LEU A 13 5.80 -12.83 8.96
C LEU A 13 6.84 -13.83 8.46
N SER A 14 7.31 -14.73 9.31
CA SER A 14 8.29 -15.77 8.95
C SER A 14 7.80 -16.59 7.76
N ARG A 15 6.57 -17.11 7.84
CA ARG A 15 5.95 -17.84 6.74
C ARG A 15 5.85 -16.99 5.47
N ALA A 16 5.42 -15.74 5.59
CA ALA A 16 5.28 -14.85 4.44
C ALA A 16 6.62 -14.60 3.72
N LEU A 17 7.68 -14.29 4.47
CA LEU A 17 8.99 -14.02 3.89
C LEU A 17 9.63 -15.27 3.28
N HIS A 18 9.48 -16.44 3.92
CA HIS A 18 9.90 -17.70 3.31
C HIS A 18 9.10 -18.03 2.03
N HIS A 19 7.79 -17.79 2.04
CA HIS A 19 6.94 -17.99 0.87
C HIS A 19 7.35 -17.07 -0.28
N ILE A 20 7.57 -15.78 -0.01
CA ILE A 20 8.06 -14.79 -0.99
C ILE A 20 9.42 -15.22 -1.56
N ARG A 21 10.36 -15.67 -0.71
CA ARG A 21 11.69 -16.13 -1.17
C ARG A 21 11.62 -17.34 -2.11
N SER A 22 10.71 -18.28 -1.84
CA SER A 22 10.53 -19.51 -2.62
C SER A 22 9.62 -19.36 -3.84
N THR A 23 8.87 -18.26 -3.93
CA THR A 23 7.86 -18.05 -4.97
C THR A 23 8.42 -17.13 -6.06
N PRO A 24 8.51 -17.59 -7.32
CA PRO A 24 8.88 -16.69 -8.40
C PRO A 24 7.78 -15.62 -8.59
N PRO A 25 8.16 -14.33 -8.72
CA PRO A 25 7.21 -13.26 -8.95
C PRO A 25 6.61 -13.37 -10.36
N ARG A 26 5.39 -12.82 -10.56
CA ARG A 26 4.90 -12.55 -11.90
C ARG A 26 5.67 -11.36 -12.49
N ALA A 27 6.62 -11.64 -13.37
CA ALA A 27 7.30 -10.62 -14.16
C ALA A 27 6.42 -10.17 -15.34
N ILE A 28 6.31 -8.86 -15.56
CA ILE A 28 5.61 -8.28 -16.71
C ILE A 28 6.68 -7.81 -17.70
N ALA A 29 6.71 -8.35 -18.92
CA ALA A 29 7.65 -7.91 -19.93
C ALA A 29 7.39 -6.44 -20.35
N SER A 30 8.45 -5.64 -20.48
CA SER A 30 8.32 -4.27 -20.97
C SER A 30 8.13 -4.29 -22.49
N PRO A 31 7.03 -3.75 -23.05
CA PRO A 31 6.88 -3.68 -24.49
C PRO A 31 7.92 -2.72 -25.10
N ALA A 32 8.35 -2.96 -26.35
CA ALA A 32 9.33 -2.12 -27.03
C ALA A 32 8.93 -0.63 -27.08
N THR A 33 7.62 -0.35 -27.13
CA THR A 33 7.07 1.02 -27.13
C THR A 33 7.16 1.72 -25.77
N GLN A 34 7.41 0.97 -24.68
CA GLN A 34 7.56 1.50 -23.33
C GLN A 34 8.51 0.62 -22.51
N PRO A 35 9.84 0.82 -22.64
CA PRO A 35 10.83 0.01 -21.94
C PRO A 35 10.97 0.39 -20.46
N ARG A 36 10.46 1.56 -20.05
CA ARG A 36 10.71 2.16 -18.74
C ARG A 36 10.29 1.25 -17.59
N ARG A 37 11.16 1.16 -16.57
CA ARG A 37 10.93 0.45 -15.31
C ARG A 37 11.19 1.33 -14.10
N ALA A 38 10.61 0.93 -12.99
CA ALA A 38 10.88 1.45 -11.67
C ALA A 38 10.93 0.30 -10.66
N ALA A 39 11.62 0.50 -9.56
CA ALA A 39 11.68 -0.46 -8.46
C ALA A 39 11.56 0.25 -7.11
N VAL A 40 11.01 -0.46 -6.13
CA VAL A 40 10.84 0.04 -4.75
C VAL A 40 11.27 -1.02 -3.74
N ALA A 41 11.73 -0.59 -2.57
CA ALA A 41 12.12 -1.46 -1.46
C ALA A 41 11.06 -1.43 -0.35
N LEU A 42 10.48 -2.60 -0.05
CA LEU A 42 9.65 -2.84 1.13
C LEU A 42 10.58 -3.33 2.24
N ILE A 43 10.92 -2.46 3.18
CA ILE A 43 11.93 -2.73 4.20
C ILE A 43 11.24 -3.05 5.51
N ILE A 44 11.53 -4.24 6.05
CA ILE A 44 10.91 -4.78 7.26
C ILE A 44 11.99 -4.94 8.32
N ARG A 45 11.65 -4.61 9.57
CA ARG A 45 12.47 -4.90 10.75
C ARG A 45 11.63 -5.51 11.85
N VAL A 46 12.28 -6.21 12.78
CA VAL A 46 11.68 -6.58 14.07
C VAL A 46 12.37 -5.75 15.13
N VAL A 47 11.60 -5.01 15.92
CA VAL A 47 12.13 -4.24 17.05
C VAL A 47 12.00 -5.10 18.32
N PRO A 48 13.10 -5.32 19.07
CA PRO A 48 13.05 -6.06 20.31
C PRO A 48 12.20 -5.33 21.38
N PRO A 49 11.64 -6.05 22.36
CA PRO A 49 10.97 -5.40 23.48
C PRO A 49 11.96 -4.54 24.29
N PRO A 50 11.55 -3.39 24.86
CA PRO A 50 12.45 -2.46 25.55
C PRO A 50 13.23 -3.06 26.74
N SER A 51 12.72 -4.15 27.30
CA SER A 51 13.34 -4.88 28.41
C SER A 51 14.51 -5.78 27.99
N LEU A 52 14.72 -5.99 26.68
CA LEU A 52 15.70 -6.93 26.14
C LEU A 52 16.73 -6.18 25.31
N ASN A 53 18.01 -6.39 25.64
CA ASN A 53 19.15 -5.86 24.88
C ASN A 53 19.82 -7.00 24.10
N PRO A 54 19.40 -7.26 22.85
CA PRO A 54 19.94 -8.34 22.05
C PRO A 54 21.39 -8.05 21.61
N PRO A 55 22.16 -9.11 21.28
CA PRO A 55 23.49 -8.94 20.72
C PRO A 55 23.42 -8.17 19.39
N PRO A 56 24.41 -7.30 19.10
CA PRO A 56 24.39 -6.47 17.89
C PRO A 56 24.62 -7.26 16.60
N GLU A 57 25.08 -8.50 16.69
CA GLU A 57 25.46 -9.29 15.52
C GLU A 57 24.23 -9.58 14.61
N PRO A 58 24.32 -9.28 13.31
CA PRO A 58 23.28 -9.66 12.36
C PRO A 58 23.13 -11.18 12.28
N ALA A 59 21.89 -11.65 12.13
CA ALA A 59 21.66 -13.07 11.81
C ALA A 59 22.36 -13.46 10.50
N PRO A 60 22.85 -14.71 10.36
CA PRO A 60 23.50 -15.16 9.13
C PRO A 60 22.54 -15.37 7.96
N GLY A 61 21.22 -15.44 8.23
CA GLY A 61 20.22 -15.72 7.22
C GLY A 61 18.79 -15.57 7.71
N LEU A 62 17.85 -15.64 6.76
CA LEU A 62 16.42 -15.48 7.00
C LEU A 62 15.86 -16.52 7.99
N THR A 63 16.27 -17.78 7.87
CA THR A 63 15.75 -18.87 8.71
C THR A 63 16.25 -18.71 10.14
N GLU A 64 17.55 -18.44 10.28
CA GLU A 64 18.25 -18.30 11.56
C GLU A 64 17.75 -17.05 12.30
N PHE A 65 17.45 -15.96 11.59
CA PHE A 65 16.85 -14.75 12.16
C PHE A 65 15.55 -15.06 12.92
N PHE A 66 14.65 -15.84 12.34
CA PHE A 66 13.37 -16.20 12.98
C PHE A 66 13.53 -17.23 14.11
N GLN A 67 14.73 -17.77 14.34
CA GLN A 67 15.04 -18.63 15.49
C GLN A 67 15.62 -17.85 16.67
N LEU A 68 15.97 -16.56 16.48
CA LEU A 68 16.56 -15.75 17.54
C LEU A 68 15.56 -15.50 18.68
N ASP A 69 16.04 -15.58 19.92
CA ASP A 69 15.22 -15.41 21.12
C ASP A 69 14.57 -14.03 21.18
N TRP A 70 15.30 -12.98 20.81
CA TRP A 70 14.79 -11.61 20.86
C TRP A 70 13.74 -11.31 19.78
N VAL A 71 13.80 -12.03 18.65
CA VAL A 71 12.79 -11.93 17.57
C VAL A 71 11.49 -12.60 18.00
N ASN A 72 11.56 -13.66 18.80
CA ASN A 72 10.41 -14.39 19.32
C ASN A 72 9.96 -13.94 20.71
N ALA A 73 10.65 -12.97 21.32
CA ALA A 73 10.34 -12.48 22.65
C ALA A 73 8.93 -11.86 22.72
N PRO A 74 8.19 -12.05 23.82
CA PRO A 74 6.94 -11.33 24.04
C PRO A 74 7.13 -9.82 23.93
N GLY A 75 6.32 -9.17 23.09
CA GLY A 75 6.44 -7.72 22.82
C GLY A 75 7.40 -7.36 21.68
N ALA A 76 8.07 -8.32 21.04
CA ALA A 76 8.79 -8.07 19.78
C ALA A 76 7.80 -7.62 18.70
N ARG A 77 8.13 -6.53 18.00
CA ARG A 77 7.22 -5.86 17.06
C ARG A 77 7.79 -5.78 15.65
N PRO A 78 7.15 -6.44 14.67
CA PRO A 78 7.47 -6.22 13.27
C PRO A 78 6.99 -4.87 12.76
N GLU A 79 7.84 -4.15 12.07
CA GLU A 79 7.57 -2.84 11.48
C GLU A 79 7.96 -2.81 9.99
N ILE A 80 7.26 -2.00 9.21
CA ILE A 80 7.58 -1.70 7.82
C ILE A 80 7.86 -0.20 7.64
N LEU A 81 8.85 0.14 6.82
CA LEU A 81 9.23 1.53 6.55
C LEU A 81 8.37 2.15 5.44
N PHE A 82 7.83 3.33 5.71
CA PHE A 82 7.26 4.24 4.72
C PHE A 82 7.96 5.60 4.76
N LEU A 83 8.02 6.27 3.61
CA LEU A 83 8.51 7.63 3.46
C LEU A 83 7.32 8.55 3.24
N ARG A 84 7.27 9.64 3.98
CA ARG A 84 6.41 10.78 3.69
C ARG A 84 7.27 11.83 2.99
N ARG A 85 6.95 12.11 1.73
CA ARG A 85 7.54 13.24 0.99
C ARG A 85 6.65 14.46 1.18
N ASP A 86 7.24 15.53 1.71
CA ASP A 86 6.63 16.85 1.68
C ASP A 86 6.41 17.24 0.21
N LYS A 87 5.41 18.08 -0.05
CA LYS A 87 4.84 18.34 -1.39
C LYS A 87 5.93 18.33 -2.47
N PRO A 88 5.81 17.52 -3.53
CA PRO A 88 6.80 17.53 -4.59
C PRO A 88 6.82 18.93 -5.18
N ASP A 89 7.99 19.57 -5.14
CA ASP A 89 8.24 20.75 -5.96
C ASP A 89 7.75 20.45 -7.37
N ALA A 90 7.00 21.39 -7.95
CA ALA A 90 6.33 21.23 -9.25
C ALA A 90 7.29 20.92 -10.42
N THR A 91 8.60 20.94 -10.15
CA THR A 91 9.74 20.69 -11.04
C THR A 91 10.26 19.25 -10.98
N ALA A 92 10.00 18.48 -9.92
CA ALA A 92 10.51 17.12 -9.76
C ALA A 92 9.59 16.10 -10.46
N ASP A 93 10.12 15.42 -11.48
CA ASP A 93 9.41 14.45 -12.32
C ASP A 93 9.07 13.12 -11.60
N SER A 94 9.27 13.07 -10.27
CA SER A 94 8.96 11.99 -9.32
C SER A 94 7.48 11.91 -8.95
N GLY A 95 6.72 13.01 -9.10
CA GLY A 95 5.27 13.05 -8.87
C GLY A 95 4.43 12.16 -9.81
N ARG A 96 5.05 11.49 -10.79
CA ARG A 96 4.36 10.59 -11.73
C ARG A 96 4.18 9.17 -11.21
N MET A 97 4.92 8.74 -10.18
CA MET A 97 4.83 7.35 -9.68
C MET A 97 3.58 7.09 -8.83
N SER A 98 3.02 8.11 -8.17
CA SER A 98 1.95 7.92 -7.18
C SER A 98 0.53 8.17 -7.70
N GLY A 99 0.37 8.74 -8.89
CA GLY A 99 -0.93 9.26 -9.34
C GLY A 99 -1.44 10.45 -8.52
N SER A 100 -0.65 10.93 -7.55
CA SER A 100 -0.77 12.21 -6.87
C SER A 100 -0.30 13.30 -7.83
N GLY A 101 -1.24 13.95 -8.51
CA GLY A 101 -0.91 15.12 -9.30
C GLY A 101 -0.42 16.27 -8.41
N PRO A 102 0.21 17.32 -8.97
CA PRO A 102 0.75 18.48 -8.25
C PRO A 102 -0.30 19.34 -7.49
N ARG A 103 -1.52 18.84 -7.26
CA ARG A 103 -2.63 19.52 -6.58
C ARG A 103 -3.35 18.66 -5.54
N THR A 104 -2.90 17.44 -5.28
CA THR A 104 -3.39 16.70 -4.10
C THR A 104 -2.82 17.39 -2.86
N ARG A 105 -3.69 17.86 -1.96
CA ARG A 105 -3.27 18.50 -0.70
C ARG A 105 -2.65 17.51 0.29
N GLU A 106 -2.78 16.21 0.03
CA GLU A 106 -2.33 15.14 0.91
C GLU A 106 -0.85 14.81 0.72
N ALA A 107 -0.15 14.55 1.81
CA ALA A 107 1.25 14.14 1.81
C ALA A 107 1.43 12.77 1.11
N HIS A 108 2.55 12.59 0.41
CA HIS A 108 2.79 11.38 -0.35
C HIS A 108 3.49 10.34 0.52
N VAL A 109 2.75 9.31 0.94
CA VAL A 109 3.27 8.14 1.68
C VAL A 109 3.59 7.01 0.71
N ALA A 110 4.86 6.59 0.64
CA ALA A 110 5.30 5.52 -0.25
C ALA A 110 6.58 4.83 0.23
N PHE A 111 6.94 3.73 -0.43
CA PHE A 111 8.23 3.07 -0.24
C PHE A 111 9.38 3.89 -0.84
N PRO A 112 10.63 3.73 -0.36
CA PRO A 112 11.79 4.24 -1.07
C PRO A 112 11.93 3.53 -2.42
N GLY A 113 12.36 4.27 -3.44
CA GLY A 113 12.49 3.73 -4.79
C GLY A 113 12.30 4.74 -5.91
N GLY A 114 12.56 4.28 -7.14
CA GLY A 114 12.64 5.17 -8.28
C GLY A 114 12.75 4.44 -9.62
N LYS A 115 13.11 5.22 -10.65
CA LYS A 115 13.25 4.72 -12.02
C LYS A 115 14.55 3.95 -12.17
N THR A 116 14.50 2.89 -12.97
CA THR A 116 15.70 2.15 -13.37
C THR A 116 16.55 3.00 -14.29
N GLU A 117 17.86 2.99 -14.05
CA GLU A 117 18.88 3.65 -14.86
C GLU A 117 19.69 2.63 -15.67
N GLU A 118 20.39 3.09 -16.71
CA GLU A 118 21.14 2.20 -17.62
C GLU A 118 22.27 1.44 -16.92
N GLY A 119 22.79 1.96 -15.80
CA GLY A 119 23.82 1.31 -14.99
C GLY A 119 23.30 0.28 -13.99
N ASP A 120 21.99 0.14 -13.80
CA ASP A 120 21.43 -0.80 -12.84
C ASP A 120 21.45 -2.23 -13.41
N GLU A 121 22.11 -3.17 -12.71
CA GLU A 121 22.16 -4.59 -13.12
C GLU A 121 20.80 -5.32 -13.07
N GLY A 122 19.80 -4.69 -12.45
CA GLY A 122 18.44 -5.19 -12.38
C GLY A 122 17.58 -4.40 -11.41
N GLY A 123 16.28 -4.74 -11.35
CA GLY A 123 15.33 -4.01 -10.51
C GLY A 123 15.67 -4.02 -9.01
N MET A 124 16.29 -5.09 -8.51
CA MET A 124 16.73 -5.15 -7.10
C MET A 124 17.81 -4.10 -6.81
N TYR A 125 18.81 -3.98 -7.70
CA TYR A 125 19.87 -2.98 -7.59
C TYR A 125 19.32 -1.55 -7.77
N THR A 126 18.33 -1.35 -8.65
CA THR A 126 17.60 -0.07 -8.70
C THR A 126 16.97 0.27 -7.35
N ALA A 127 16.30 -0.69 -6.69
CA ALA A 127 15.68 -0.45 -5.39
C ALA A 127 16.70 -0.14 -4.29
N MET A 128 17.84 -0.83 -4.28
CA MET A 128 18.95 -0.59 -3.35
C MET A 128 19.56 0.80 -3.56
N ARG A 129 19.94 1.13 -4.79
CA ARG A 129 20.50 2.44 -5.15
C ARG A 129 19.55 3.58 -4.78
N GLN A 130 18.28 3.47 -5.16
CA GLN A 130 17.28 4.50 -4.85
C GLN A 130 17.03 4.63 -3.34
N THR A 131 17.09 3.54 -2.59
CA THR A 131 16.99 3.59 -1.12
C THR A 131 18.18 4.34 -0.53
N TRP A 132 19.39 4.04 -1.00
CA TRP A 132 20.60 4.73 -0.56
C TRP A 132 20.58 6.22 -0.93
N GLU A 133 20.24 6.58 -2.16
CA GLU A 133 20.15 7.97 -2.62
C GLU A 133 19.09 8.79 -1.86
N GLU A 134 17.96 8.17 -1.50
CA GLU A 134 16.83 8.88 -0.92
C GLU A 134 16.91 9.01 0.60
N ILE A 135 17.43 7.98 1.28
CA ILE A 135 17.44 7.92 2.75
C ILE A 135 18.78 7.54 3.38
N GLY A 136 19.85 7.43 2.59
CA GLY A 136 21.18 7.04 3.07
C GLY A 136 21.28 5.61 3.59
N LEU A 137 20.21 4.81 3.47
CA LEU A 137 20.16 3.46 4.01
C LEU A 137 20.76 2.47 3.01
N ASP A 138 21.93 1.93 3.34
CA ASP A 138 22.59 0.93 2.52
C ASP A 138 22.04 -0.49 2.77
N LEU A 139 21.24 -0.97 1.81
CA LEU A 139 20.67 -2.32 1.83
C LEU A 139 21.67 -3.42 1.40
N ALA A 140 22.90 -3.05 1.00
CA ALA A 140 23.97 -3.99 0.68
C ALA A 140 24.76 -4.44 1.92
N GLU A 141 24.61 -3.74 3.05
CA GLU A 141 25.24 -4.12 4.31
C GLU A 141 24.73 -5.47 4.84
N SER A 142 25.57 -6.16 5.61
CA SER A 142 25.23 -7.47 6.23
C SER A 142 24.06 -7.39 7.22
N ALA A 143 23.68 -6.20 7.66
CA ALA A 143 22.51 -5.97 8.50
C ALA A 143 21.19 -6.18 7.75
N TYR A 144 21.20 -6.30 6.42
CA TYR A 144 20.02 -6.51 5.60
C TYR A 144 20.17 -7.73 4.70
N THR A 145 19.04 -8.33 4.34
CA THR A 145 19.00 -9.38 3.32
C THR A 145 17.85 -9.17 2.35
N PRO A 146 18.09 -9.35 1.02
CA PRO A 146 17.01 -9.41 0.06
C PRO A 146 16.20 -10.70 0.29
N VAL A 147 14.91 -10.55 0.55
CA VAL A 147 13.99 -11.68 0.74
C VAL A 147 13.50 -12.21 -0.60
N GLY A 148 13.09 -11.31 -1.49
CA GLY A 148 12.52 -11.66 -2.79
C GLY A 148 11.73 -10.51 -3.41
N GLN A 149 10.96 -10.82 -4.45
CA GLN A 149 10.20 -9.84 -5.21
C GLN A 149 8.70 -10.16 -5.14
N LEU A 150 7.87 -9.13 -5.05
CA LEU A 150 6.42 -9.24 -5.26
C LEU A 150 6.08 -9.13 -6.76
N ASP A 151 4.84 -9.40 -7.14
CA ASP A 151 4.41 -9.32 -8.53
C ASP A 151 4.64 -7.93 -9.15
N ASP A 152 5.10 -7.89 -10.40
CA ASP A 152 5.20 -6.66 -11.18
C ASP A 152 3.82 -5.99 -11.35
N ARG A 153 3.85 -4.66 -11.43
CA ARG A 153 2.68 -3.81 -11.57
C ARG A 153 2.81 -2.87 -12.77
N GLU A 154 1.77 -2.82 -13.60
CA GLU A 154 1.68 -1.81 -14.65
C GLU A 154 1.33 -0.44 -14.06
N VAL A 155 2.18 0.56 -14.32
CA VAL A 155 1.89 1.95 -14.02
C VAL A 155 1.36 2.60 -15.27
N THR A 156 0.13 3.12 -15.22
CA THR A 156 -0.58 3.65 -16.38
C THR A 156 -0.95 5.12 -16.21
N THR A 157 -1.24 5.82 -17.31
CA THR A 157 -1.81 7.18 -17.26
C THR A 157 -3.14 7.21 -16.50
N SER A 158 -3.59 8.40 -16.10
CA SER A 158 -4.95 8.56 -15.57
C SER A 158 -5.99 7.86 -16.45
N LEU A 159 -6.76 6.95 -15.85
CA LEU A 159 -7.77 6.10 -16.51
C LEU A 159 -7.22 4.98 -17.42
N GLY A 160 -6.01 4.49 -17.18
CA GLY A 160 -5.53 3.22 -17.75
C GLY A 160 -5.36 3.18 -19.27
N LYS A 161 -5.17 4.34 -19.93
CA LYS A 161 -5.11 4.42 -21.40
C LYS A 161 -3.74 4.04 -21.98
N ARG A 162 -2.66 4.44 -21.32
CA ARG A 162 -1.29 4.21 -21.79
C ARG A 162 -0.43 3.67 -20.65
N LEU A 163 0.39 2.67 -20.95
CA LEU A 163 1.45 2.18 -20.07
C LEU A 163 2.55 3.25 -19.97
N LEU A 164 2.92 3.61 -18.75
CA LEU A 164 3.98 4.57 -18.45
C LEU A 164 5.29 3.87 -18.07
N MET A 165 5.20 2.78 -17.31
CA MET A 165 6.33 1.95 -16.88
C MET A 165 5.82 0.68 -16.20
N VAL A 166 6.72 -0.28 -15.95
CA VAL A 166 6.49 -1.42 -15.06
C VAL A 166 7.20 -1.16 -13.73
N LEU A 167 6.50 -1.38 -12.62
CA LEU A 167 7.01 -1.23 -11.26
C LEU A 167 7.23 -2.60 -10.61
N SER A 168 8.43 -2.83 -10.07
CA SER A 168 8.84 -4.08 -9.41
C SER A 168 9.08 -3.85 -7.91
N PRO A 169 8.31 -4.47 -6.98
CA PRO A 169 8.52 -4.34 -5.54
C PRO A 169 9.47 -5.41 -4.99
N PHE A 170 10.51 -5.02 -4.27
CA PHE A 170 11.47 -5.93 -3.62
C PHE A 170 11.34 -5.86 -2.10
N VAL A 171 11.38 -7.00 -1.42
CA VAL A 171 11.25 -7.10 0.03
C VAL A 171 12.62 -7.32 0.65
N PHE A 172 12.95 -6.52 1.65
CA PHE A 172 14.19 -6.60 2.43
C PHE A 172 13.87 -6.79 3.91
N LEU A 173 14.71 -7.57 4.60
CA LEU A 173 14.61 -7.79 6.03
C LEU A 173 15.88 -7.32 6.74
N GLN A 174 15.72 -6.53 7.80
CA GLN A 174 16.79 -6.20 8.74
C GLN A 174 17.07 -7.40 9.65
N LEU A 175 18.31 -7.88 9.66
CA LEU A 175 18.79 -9.04 10.40
C LEU A 175 19.44 -8.67 11.76
N ALA A 176 19.73 -7.39 11.97
CA ALA A 176 20.26 -6.85 13.22
C ALA A 176 19.14 -6.20 14.07
N PRO A 177 19.30 -6.11 15.40
CA PRO A 177 18.30 -5.50 16.27
C PRO A 177 18.31 -3.96 16.26
N TYR A 178 19.34 -3.35 15.65
CA TYR A 178 19.43 -1.91 15.46
C TYR A 178 19.30 -1.58 13.96
N THR A 179 18.73 -0.42 13.69
CA THR A 179 18.70 0.14 12.33
C THR A 179 19.94 0.98 12.13
N THR A 180 20.62 0.78 10.99
CA THR A 180 21.78 1.57 10.59
C THR A 180 21.38 3.05 10.43
N PRO A 181 22.33 4.00 10.64
CA PRO A 181 22.04 5.41 10.46
C PRO A 181 21.47 5.73 9.08
N VAL A 182 20.54 6.68 9.04
CA VAL A 182 19.86 7.14 7.83
C VAL A 182 20.10 8.64 7.65
N ASP A 183 20.15 9.08 6.40
CA ASP A 183 20.30 10.48 5.99
C ASP A 183 19.21 10.83 4.96
N PRO A 184 17.96 11.06 5.42
CA PRO A 184 16.84 11.35 4.52
C PRO A 184 17.04 12.66 3.77
N ALA A 185 16.80 12.63 2.46
CA ALA A 185 16.82 13.83 1.63
C ALA A 185 15.86 14.91 2.17
N PRO A 186 16.17 16.21 2.02
CA PRO A 186 15.33 17.29 2.52
C PRO A 186 13.86 17.16 2.09
N GLY A 187 12.93 17.31 3.04
CA GLY A 187 11.50 17.11 2.81
C GLY A 187 11.04 15.64 2.81
N THR A 188 11.91 14.70 3.21
CA THR A 188 11.55 13.29 3.40
C THR A 188 11.52 12.94 4.89
N ALA A 189 10.37 12.48 5.37
CA ALA A 189 10.21 11.96 6.72
C ALA A 189 10.03 10.43 6.69
N LEU A 190 10.64 9.75 7.67
CA LEU A 190 10.62 8.29 7.78
C LEU A 190 9.59 7.84 8.82
N HIS A 191 8.79 6.84 8.46
CA HIS A 191 7.76 6.30 9.32
C HIS A 191 7.85 4.78 9.41
N TRP A 192 8.23 4.28 10.58
CA TRP A 192 8.22 2.85 10.89
C TRP A 192 6.87 2.47 11.49
N VAL A 193 6.14 1.64 10.75
CA VAL A 193 4.74 1.33 11.05
C VAL A 193 4.63 -0.12 11.50
N PRO A 194 4.11 -0.39 12.71
CA PRO A 194 3.87 -1.75 13.15
C PRO A 194 2.96 -2.50 12.18
N LEU A 195 3.38 -3.68 11.71
CA LEU A 195 2.56 -4.51 10.82
C LEU A 195 1.21 -4.88 11.46
N ALA A 196 1.17 -4.95 12.80
CA ALA A 196 -0.04 -5.17 13.57
C ALA A 196 -1.11 -4.06 13.39
N GLU A 197 -0.73 -2.83 13.05
CA GLU A 197 -1.67 -1.75 12.71
C GLU A 197 -2.38 -1.97 11.38
N LEU A 198 -1.74 -2.72 10.48
CA LEU A 198 -2.22 -2.98 9.13
C LEU A 198 -2.95 -4.32 9.01
N LEU A 199 -2.99 -5.09 10.10
CA LEU A 199 -3.59 -6.42 10.16
C LEU A 199 -4.89 -6.42 11.00
N PRO A 200 -5.94 -7.11 10.55
CA PRO A 200 -7.16 -7.35 11.33
C PRO A 200 -6.92 -8.45 12.37
N LEU A 201 -6.35 -8.08 13.52
CA LEU A 201 -5.99 -9.01 14.60
C LEU A 201 -7.15 -9.18 15.61
N PRO A 202 -7.38 -10.40 16.13
CA PRO A 202 -8.21 -10.56 17.32
C PRO A 202 -7.52 -9.85 18.51
N SER A 203 -8.29 -9.23 19.40
CA SER A 203 -7.78 -8.74 20.68
C SER A 203 -8.80 -9.05 21.77
N SER A 204 -8.32 -9.15 23.02
CA SER A 204 -9.02 -9.67 24.20
C SER A 204 -10.36 -8.99 24.48
N SER A 205 -10.56 -7.76 23.98
CA SER A 205 -11.82 -6.99 24.14
C SER A 205 -12.54 -6.64 22.83
N ARG A 206 -11.85 -6.65 21.68
CA ARG A 206 -12.42 -6.32 20.35
C ARG A 206 -11.43 -6.70 19.24
N THR A 207 -11.90 -7.08 18.05
CA THR A 207 -11.01 -7.21 16.87
C THR A 207 -10.40 -5.86 16.52
N ARG A 208 -9.07 -5.72 16.62
CA ARG A 208 -8.34 -4.55 16.11
C ARG A 208 -8.33 -4.64 14.58
N ARG A 209 -8.83 -3.62 13.90
CA ARG A 209 -8.84 -3.57 12.43
C ARG A 209 -8.08 -2.35 11.93
N PRO A 210 -7.51 -2.40 10.71
CA PRO A 210 -6.92 -1.24 10.07
C PRO A 210 -7.93 -0.10 9.98
N ARG A 211 -7.47 1.13 10.22
CA ARG A 211 -8.31 2.33 10.16
C ARG A 211 -8.42 2.78 8.70
N TRP A 212 -9.52 2.43 8.05
CA TRP A 212 -9.75 2.82 6.66
C TRP A 212 -10.29 4.25 6.55
N SER A 213 -9.84 4.95 5.51
CA SER A 213 -10.29 6.28 5.11
C SER A 213 -10.28 6.40 3.58
N HIS A 214 -10.43 7.62 3.07
CA HIS A 214 -10.41 7.89 1.64
C HIS A 214 -9.52 9.08 1.29
N VAL A 215 -8.89 8.98 0.12
CA VAL A 215 -8.20 10.09 -0.57
C VAL A 215 -9.07 10.58 -1.70
N THR A 216 -9.38 11.87 -1.69
CA THR A 216 -10.19 12.49 -2.76
C THR A 216 -9.30 13.16 -3.79
N VAL A 217 -9.41 12.72 -5.04
CA VAL A 217 -8.75 13.31 -6.20
C VAL A 217 -9.79 13.93 -7.11
N ASP A 218 -9.58 15.17 -7.54
CA ASP A 218 -10.46 15.84 -8.48
C ASP A 218 -10.44 15.12 -9.85
N ALA A 219 -11.58 14.59 -10.29
CA ALA A 219 -11.71 13.86 -11.55
C ALA A 219 -11.34 14.74 -12.75
N SER A 220 -11.60 16.05 -12.67
CA SER A 220 -11.29 17.00 -13.74
C SER A 220 -9.80 17.08 -14.05
N SER A 221 -8.94 16.88 -13.04
CA SER A 221 -7.48 16.86 -13.21
C SER A 221 -6.98 15.68 -14.05
N ARG A 222 -7.80 14.62 -14.17
CA ARG A 222 -7.51 13.38 -14.90
C ARG A 222 -8.19 13.31 -16.27
N LEU A 223 -9.20 14.16 -16.51
CA LEU A 223 -10.08 14.13 -17.67
C LEU A 223 -9.91 15.34 -18.60
N ALA A 224 -9.65 16.54 -18.06
CA ALA A 224 -9.59 17.77 -18.85
C ALA A 224 -8.14 18.19 -19.18
N PRO A 225 -7.87 18.71 -20.39
CA PRO A 225 -6.58 19.28 -20.75
C PRO A 225 -6.11 20.35 -19.76
N ARG A 226 -4.78 20.47 -19.57
CA ARG A 226 -4.21 21.33 -18.54
C ARG A 226 -4.53 22.82 -18.68
N HIS A 227 -4.92 23.26 -19.87
CA HIS A 227 -5.04 24.67 -20.24
C HIS A 227 -6.47 25.23 -20.19
N SER A 228 -7.51 24.38 -20.05
CA SER A 228 -8.90 24.87 -20.03
C SER A 228 -9.49 24.87 -18.62
N ASN A 229 -9.48 26.03 -17.98
CA ASN A 229 -10.03 26.19 -16.63
C ASN A 229 -11.55 26.08 -16.61
N VAL A 230 -12.24 26.55 -17.66
CA VAL A 230 -13.70 26.42 -17.80
C VAL A 230 -14.11 24.97 -17.97
N LEU A 231 -13.45 24.22 -18.87
CA LEU A 231 -13.73 22.80 -19.05
C LEU A 231 -13.43 22.00 -17.79
N ARG A 232 -12.39 22.35 -17.03
CA ARG A 232 -12.11 21.73 -15.73
C ARG A 232 -13.22 21.98 -14.72
N LEU A 233 -13.70 23.22 -14.60
CA LEU A 233 -14.80 23.55 -13.69
C LEU A 233 -16.06 22.77 -14.09
N LEU A 234 -16.38 22.75 -15.38
CA LEU A 234 -17.50 21.98 -15.91
C LEU A 234 -17.35 20.49 -15.61
N MET A 235 -16.19 19.89 -15.87
CA MET A 235 -15.94 18.47 -15.56
C MET A 235 -16.00 18.19 -14.05
N ARG A 236 -15.52 19.11 -13.21
CA ARG A 236 -15.59 18.98 -11.75
C ARG A 236 -17.03 18.95 -11.27
N VAL A 237 -17.88 19.82 -11.80
CA VAL A 237 -19.33 19.85 -11.49
C VAL A 237 -20.04 18.61 -12.05
N LEU A 238 -19.72 18.20 -13.28
CA LEU A 238 -20.43 17.13 -13.98
C LEU A 238 -19.98 15.70 -13.61
N VAL A 239 -18.75 15.52 -13.13
CA VAL A 239 -18.20 14.18 -12.82
C VAL A 239 -17.99 13.97 -11.31
N GLY A 240 -17.82 15.06 -10.55
CA GLY A 240 -17.55 15.01 -9.12
C GLY A 240 -16.10 14.64 -8.82
N SER A 241 -15.83 14.18 -7.59
CA SER A 241 -14.52 13.71 -7.15
C SER A 241 -14.38 12.18 -7.25
N MET A 242 -13.14 11.72 -7.43
CA MET A 242 -12.74 10.32 -7.34
C MET A 242 -12.21 10.04 -5.94
N GLN A 243 -12.70 9.01 -5.27
CA GLN A 243 -12.33 8.61 -3.93
C GLN A 243 -11.56 7.29 -4.00
N PHE A 244 -10.33 7.27 -3.49
CA PHE A 244 -9.50 6.07 -3.39
C PHE A 244 -9.46 5.60 -1.93
N PRO A 245 -9.54 4.29 -1.67
CA PRO A 245 -9.42 3.78 -0.32
C PRO A 245 -7.99 4.01 0.21
N ALA A 246 -7.90 4.29 1.50
CA ALA A 246 -6.64 4.55 2.20
C ALA A 246 -6.65 3.90 3.58
N ILE A 247 -5.47 3.52 4.07
CA ILE A 247 -5.27 3.14 5.47
C ILE A 247 -4.61 4.32 6.18
N LEU A 248 -5.16 4.70 7.33
CA LEU A 248 -4.58 5.69 8.22
C LEU A 248 -3.44 5.04 9.00
N ILE A 249 -2.29 5.69 8.93
CA ILE A 249 -1.06 5.28 9.59
C ILE A 249 -0.74 6.32 10.66
N SER A 250 -0.38 5.83 11.83
CA SER A 250 0.09 6.67 12.92
C SER A 250 1.48 7.22 12.55
N PRO A 251 1.69 8.55 12.50
CA PRO A 251 3.03 9.09 12.32
C PRO A 251 3.90 8.62 13.50
N SER A 252 4.92 7.81 13.21
CA SER A 252 5.80 7.29 14.25
C SER A 252 6.57 8.43 14.91
N THR A 253 6.48 8.54 16.25
CA THR A 253 7.28 9.46 17.08
C THR A 253 8.78 9.14 17.05
N SER A 254 9.15 7.96 16.53
CA SER A 254 10.54 7.50 16.36
C SER A 254 11.14 7.95 15.02
N ALA A 255 11.03 9.23 14.69
CA ALA A 255 12.03 9.84 13.81
C ALA A 255 13.36 9.71 14.54
N ALA A 256 14.35 9.06 13.93
CA ALA A 256 15.66 8.89 14.52
C ALA A 256 16.17 10.25 15.01
N THR A 257 16.24 10.45 16.32
CA THR A 257 17.02 11.54 16.87
C THR A 257 18.47 11.17 16.53
N PRO A 258 19.19 11.93 15.70
CA PRO A 258 20.59 11.63 15.47
C PRO A 258 21.27 11.64 16.84
N LEU A 259 21.91 10.52 17.20
CA LEU A 259 22.80 10.45 18.34
C LEU A 259 23.97 11.40 18.06
N ALA A 260 23.79 12.66 18.46
CA ALA A 260 24.83 13.66 18.43
C ALA A 260 25.94 13.15 19.35
N HIS A 261 27.06 12.76 18.73
CA HIS A 261 28.34 12.65 19.40
C HIS A 261 28.59 13.98 20.12
N SER A 262 28.99 13.94 21.38
CA SER A 262 29.36 15.14 22.10
C SER A 262 30.68 15.70 21.55
N PRO A 263 30.76 16.99 21.15
CA PRO A 263 31.99 17.73 21.30
C PRO A 263 31.81 18.81 22.37
N SER A 264 32.81 18.87 23.24
CA SER A 264 33.25 20.00 24.05
C SER A 264 32.35 21.25 24.19
N SER A 265 32.14 21.61 25.45
CA SER A 265 31.69 22.88 26.03
C SER A 265 31.85 24.15 25.17
N ASP A 266 30.83 24.51 24.41
CA ASP A 266 30.68 25.87 23.88
C ASP A 266 29.22 26.35 23.98
N THR A 267 29.00 27.38 24.82
CA THR A 267 27.68 27.92 25.19
C THR A 267 26.88 28.45 23.99
N LYS A 268 27.57 28.81 22.90
CA LYS A 268 26.96 29.33 21.66
C LYS A 268 26.28 28.23 20.82
N SER A 269 26.81 27.01 20.88
CA SER A 269 26.26 25.83 20.18
C SER A 269 24.98 25.31 20.85
N GLN A 270 24.85 25.50 22.17
CA GLN A 270 23.62 25.15 22.90
C GLN A 270 22.46 26.09 22.58
N LEU A 271 22.71 27.40 22.41
CA LEU A 271 21.67 28.36 22.04
C LEU A 271 21.13 28.11 20.62
N LEU A 272 22.00 27.76 19.67
CA LEU A 272 21.59 27.38 18.31
C LEU A 272 20.78 26.07 18.29
N ALA A 273 21.18 25.07 19.09
CA ALA A 273 20.43 23.81 19.21
C ALA A 273 19.07 23.99 19.93
N ILE A 274 18.96 24.99 20.82
CA ILE A 274 17.70 25.36 21.47
C ILE A 274 16.78 26.10 20.50
N ASP A 275 17.31 27.01 19.68
CA ASP A 275 16.53 27.67 18.62
C ASP A 275 16.11 26.70 17.52
N GLU A 276 16.93 25.71 17.18
CA GLU A 276 16.57 24.63 16.25
C GLU A 276 15.50 23.70 16.82
N LYS A 277 15.61 23.33 18.11
CA LYS A 277 14.53 22.61 18.83
C LYS A 277 13.25 23.43 18.94
N ARG A 278 13.35 24.74 19.14
CA ARG A 278 12.20 25.64 19.25
C ARG A 278 11.57 25.88 17.88
N ALA A 279 12.35 25.94 16.80
CA ALA A 279 11.86 25.99 15.42
C ALA A 279 11.17 24.67 15.01
N ILE A 280 11.66 23.51 15.45
CA ILE A 280 10.99 22.21 15.26
C ILE A 280 9.66 22.16 16.02
N LEU A 281 9.61 22.71 17.24
CA LEU A 281 8.38 22.80 18.05
C LEU A 281 7.38 23.83 17.51
N GLU A 282 7.84 24.96 16.96
CA GLU A 282 6.98 26.02 16.43
C GLU A 282 6.51 25.76 14.99
N TYR A 283 7.23 24.96 14.19
CA TYR A 283 6.83 24.58 12.82
C TYR A 283 6.15 23.20 12.74
N GLY A 284 6.21 22.40 13.81
CA GLY A 284 5.64 21.04 13.88
C GLY A 284 4.32 20.90 14.64
N ALA A 285 3.75 22.00 15.15
CA ALA A 285 2.57 21.98 16.02
C ALA A 285 1.24 22.31 15.32
N ASP A 286 1.23 22.47 13.99
CA ASP A 286 0.00 22.77 13.25
C ASP A 286 -0.43 21.56 12.40
N SER A 287 -1.48 20.88 12.89
CA SER A 287 -2.15 19.66 12.41
C SER A 287 -1.46 18.31 12.68
N GLU A 288 -2.07 17.52 13.57
CA GLU A 288 -2.00 16.04 13.58
C GLU A 288 -2.62 15.48 12.28
N ASP A 289 -2.01 15.78 11.13
CA ASP A 289 -2.46 15.26 9.84
C ASP A 289 -2.15 13.75 9.79
N GLU A 290 -3.17 12.94 10.07
CA GLU A 290 -3.10 11.48 9.96
C GLU A 290 -2.55 11.07 8.58
N LEU A 291 -1.51 10.22 8.58
CA LEU A 291 -0.87 9.80 7.34
C LEU A 291 -1.76 8.82 6.59
N LYS A 292 -2.02 9.09 5.31
CA LYS A 292 -2.84 8.22 4.45
C LYS A 292 -1.96 7.38 3.54
N LEU A 293 -2.02 6.06 3.68
CA LEU A 293 -1.45 5.10 2.75
C LEU A 293 -2.49 4.70 1.71
N TRP A 294 -2.26 5.01 0.44
CA TRP A 294 -3.20 4.76 -0.66
C TRP A 294 -2.49 4.39 -1.97
N GLY A 295 -3.27 4.08 -3.01
CA GLY A 295 -2.75 3.86 -4.37
C GLY A 295 -1.83 2.63 -4.50
N LEU A 296 -0.69 2.81 -5.17
CA LEU A 296 0.27 1.74 -5.42
C LEU A 296 0.94 1.25 -4.14
N SER A 297 1.31 2.18 -3.23
CA SER A 297 1.93 1.85 -1.94
C SER A 297 1.01 0.98 -1.09
N LEU A 298 -0.28 1.34 -0.99
CA LEU A 298 -1.29 0.51 -0.33
C LEU A 298 -1.43 -0.84 -1.03
N GLY A 299 -1.44 -0.86 -2.37
CA GLY A 299 -1.55 -2.12 -3.12
C GLY A 299 -0.42 -3.10 -2.82
N MET A 300 0.83 -2.63 -2.86
CA MET A 300 2.01 -3.46 -2.56
C MET A 300 2.04 -3.88 -1.08
N THR A 301 1.58 -3.01 -0.18
CA THR A 301 1.41 -3.36 1.24
C THR A 301 0.41 -4.50 1.41
N LEU A 302 -0.75 -4.42 0.76
CA LEU A 302 -1.76 -5.49 0.80
C LEU A 302 -1.27 -6.80 0.17
N ASP A 303 -0.44 -6.75 -0.87
CA ASP A 303 0.22 -7.95 -1.44
C ASP A 303 1.16 -8.62 -0.41
N LEU A 304 1.95 -7.83 0.33
CA LEU A 304 2.78 -8.35 1.42
C LEU A 304 1.91 -8.99 2.51
N LEU A 305 0.87 -8.30 2.97
CA LEU A 305 -0.02 -8.78 4.04
C LEU A 305 -0.80 -10.04 3.62
N LEU A 306 -1.17 -10.17 2.34
CA LEU A 306 -1.79 -11.39 1.82
C LEU A 306 -0.90 -12.62 2.02
N ASN A 307 0.42 -12.49 1.87
CA ASN A 307 1.37 -13.57 2.15
C ASN A 307 1.45 -13.92 3.66
N MET A 308 1.05 -13.00 4.54
CA MET A 308 0.93 -13.27 5.98
C MET A 308 -0.38 -13.97 6.34
N THR A 309 -1.41 -13.91 5.49
CA THR A 309 -2.69 -14.60 5.74
C THR A 309 -2.61 -16.11 5.44
N VAL A 310 -3.48 -16.89 6.08
CA VAL A 310 -3.59 -18.33 5.80
C VAL A 310 -4.52 -18.49 4.59
N PRO A 311 -4.16 -19.28 3.56
CA PRO A 311 -5.13 -19.64 2.53
C PRO A 311 -6.29 -20.39 3.19
N ASN A 312 -7.50 -19.79 3.15
CA ASN A 312 -8.72 -20.45 3.60
C ASN A 312 -8.92 -21.72 2.77
N VAL A 313 -8.55 -22.88 3.31
CA VAL A 313 -9.01 -24.16 2.76
C VAL A 313 -10.51 -24.19 2.96
N SER A 314 -11.27 -24.05 1.87
CA SER A 314 -12.73 -24.06 1.92
C SER A 314 -13.23 -25.31 2.65
N PRO A 315 -14.30 -25.24 3.46
CA PRO A 315 -14.85 -26.41 4.16
C PRO A 315 -15.28 -27.54 3.21
N ALA A 316 -15.50 -27.25 1.93
CA ALA A 316 -15.72 -28.24 0.88
C ALA A 316 -14.50 -29.14 0.61
N VAL A 317 -13.28 -28.60 0.70
CA VAL A 317 -12.04 -29.39 0.54
C VAL A 317 -11.75 -30.20 1.80
N GLN A 318 -12.06 -29.68 2.99
CA GLN A 318 -11.98 -30.46 4.25
C GLN A 318 -12.93 -31.68 4.26
N LYS A 319 -14.09 -31.56 3.62
CA LYS A 319 -15.00 -32.70 3.39
C LYS A 319 -14.46 -33.68 2.34
N ALA A 320 -13.73 -33.21 1.34
CA ALA A 320 -13.20 -34.03 0.26
C ALA A 320 -11.89 -34.76 0.61
N THR A 321 -11.06 -34.21 1.52
CA THR A 321 -9.77 -34.80 1.92
C THR A 321 -9.84 -35.76 3.10
N GLY A 322 -11.03 -36.02 3.65
CA GLY A 322 -11.23 -37.09 4.65
C GLY A 322 -10.39 -36.94 5.93
N VAL A 323 -9.92 -35.72 6.26
CA VAL A 323 -9.22 -35.47 7.53
C VAL A 323 -10.27 -35.47 8.64
N SER A 324 -10.62 -36.68 9.07
CA SER A 324 -11.47 -36.95 10.20
C SER A 324 -10.88 -36.27 11.43
N LYS A 325 -11.72 -35.49 12.13
CA LYS A 325 -11.43 -34.89 13.42
C LYS A 325 -11.28 -36.02 14.44
N GLY A 326 -10.08 -36.59 14.51
CA GLY A 326 -9.72 -37.58 15.52
C GLY A 326 -9.86 -36.96 16.91
N LYS A 327 -10.84 -37.45 17.68
CA LYS A 327 -10.97 -37.22 19.13
C LYS A 327 -9.76 -37.86 19.84
N GLY A 328 -8.61 -37.19 19.79
CA GLY A 328 -7.43 -37.52 20.57
C GLY A 328 -7.26 -36.49 21.69
N ARG A 329 -7.59 -36.88 22.92
CA ARG A 329 -7.37 -36.10 24.14
C ARG A 329 -5.86 -36.01 24.41
N ALA A 330 -5.19 -35.01 23.85
CA ALA A 330 -3.79 -34.70 24.14
C ALA A 330 -3.68 -33.56 25.16
N LYS A 331 -2.82 -33.76 26.17
CA LYS A 331 -2.53 -32.86 27.28
C LYS A 331 -2.23 -31.42 26.83
N MET A 332 -2.79 -30.49 27.60
CA MET A 332 -2.58 -29.05 27.55
C MET A 332 -1.10 -28.75 27.85
N GLY A 333 -0.37 -28.26 26.85
CA GLY A 333 0.87 -27.50 27.02
C GLY A 333 0.61 -26.13 26.43
N GLU A 334 1.03 -25.07 27.13
CA GLU A 334 0.96 -23.68 26.68
C GLU A 334 1.56 -23.55 25.28
N LYS A 335 0.69 -23.47 24.26
CA LYS A 335 1.05 -23.09 22.90
C LYS A 335 0.43 -21.73 22.65
N SER A 336 1.30 -20.77 22.38
CA SER A 336 0.97 -19.42 21.90
C SER A 336 -0.16 -19.50 20.87
N GLU A 337 -1.25 -18.76 21.09
CA GLU A 337 -2.37 -18.71 20.15
C GLU A 337 -1.89 -18.09 18.83
N GLU A 338 -1.65 -18.91 17.81
CA GLU A 338 -1.31 -18.43 16.47
C GLU A 338 -2.52 -17.73 15.85
N ALA A 339 -2.33 -16.50 15.36
CA ALA A 339 -3.39 -15.75 14.69
C ALA A 339 -3.73 -16.40 13.33
N VAL A 340 -4.88 -17.07 13.23
CA VAL A 340 -5.41 -17.54 11.95
C VAL A 340 -6.15 -16.39 11.26
N MET A 341 -5.63 -15.93 10.13
CA MET A 341 -6.15 -14.74 9.42
C MET A 341 -6.69 -15.09 8.04
N SER A 342 -7.88 -14.57 7.72
CA SER A 342 -8.49 -14.69 6.39
C SER A 342 -8.19 -13.47 5.51
N ALA A 343 -7.81 -13.68 4.26
CA ALA A 343 -7.57 -12.62 3.27
C ALA A 343 -8.74 -11.63 3.12
N HIS A 344 -9.99 -12.06 3.36
CA HIS A 344 -11.17 -11.21 3.23
C HIS A 344 -11.22 -10.08 4.27
N SER A 345 -10.55 -10.27 5.41
CA SER A 345 -10.50 -9.27 6.48
C SER A 345 -9.58 -8.08 6.16
N LEU A 346 -8.76 -8.18 5.10
CA LEU A 346 -7.90 -7.11 4.59
C LEU A 346 -8.63 -6.14 3.64
N LEU A 347 -9.91 -6.36 3.35
CA LEU A 347 -10.69 -5.49 2.48
C LEU A 347 -11.17 -4.23 3.22
N PRO A 348 -11.32 -3.09 2.52
CA PRO A 348 -11.95 -1.92 3.09
C PRO A 348 -13.39 -2.25 3.53
N PRO A 349 -13.92 -1.64 4.61
CA PRO A 349 -15.27 -1.93 5.14
C PRO A 349 -16.33 -1.79 4.05
N ASP A 350 -16.18 -0.79 3.20
CA ASP A 350 -17.13 -0.50 2.15
C ASP A 350 -17.09 -1.53 1.01
N ALA A 351 -16.10 -2.43 0.95
CA ALA A 351 -16.12 -3.55 0.01
C ALA A 351 -17.31 -4.49 0.29
N GLU A 352 -17.82 -4.56 1.52
CA GLU A 352 -19.01 -5.33 1.87
C GLU A 352 -20.27 -4.79 1.14
N THR A 353 -20.34 -3.49 0.85
CA THR A 353 -21.41 -2.91 0.01
C THR A 353 -21.27 -3.31 -1.48
N LEU A 354 -20.05 -3.56 -1.94
CA LEU A 354 -19.78 -4.10 -3.28
C LEU A 354 -20.13 -5.59 -3.35
N GLU A 355 -19.94 -6.36 -2.28
CA GLU A 355 -20.46 -7.73 -2.17
C GLU A 355 -21.99 -7.77 -2.24
N MET A 356 -22.69 -6.85 -1.54
CA MET A 356 -24.16 -6.71 -1.67
C MET A 356 -24.59 -6.43 -3.11
N LEU A 357 -23.77 -5.74 -3.91
CA LEU A 357 -23.98 -5.48 -5.34
C LEU A 357 -23.48 -6.62 -6.27
N ARG A 358 -23.15 -7.80 -5.72
CA ARG A 358 -22.56 -8.97 -6.41
C ARG A 358 -21.32 -8.63 -7.23
N MET A 359 -20.50 -7.67 -6.77
CA MET A 359 -19.15 -7.48 -7.29
C MET A 359 -18.20 -8.38 -6.50
N PRO A 360 -17.57 -9.40 -7.12
CA PRO A 360 -16.56 -10.21 -6.47
C PRO A 360 -15.31 -9.36 -6.22
N VAL A 361 -15.03 -9.02 -4.97
CA VAL A 361 -13.90 -8.19 -4.54
C VAL A 361 -12.95 -9.06 -3.73
N VAL A 362 -11.96 -9.70 -4.35
CA VAL A 362 -11.22 -10.75 -3.63
C VAL A 362 -9.69 -10.65 -3.75
N ALA A 363 -9.13 -9.65 -4.44
CA ALA A 363 -7.73 -9.25 -4.27
C ALA A 363 -7.65 -7.87 -3.58
N PRO A 364 -7.41 -7.79 -2.25
CA PRO A 364 -7.27 -6.54 -1.53
C PRO A 364 -6.38 -5.51 -2.22
N SER A 365 -5.28 -5.96 -2.81
CA SER A 365 -4.31 -5.12 -3.51
C SER A 365 -4.79 -4.50 -4.83
N LEU A 366 -5.87 -5.03 -5.43
CA LEU A 366 -6.55 -4.41 -6.57
C LEU A 366 -7.54 -3.34 -6.14
N THR A 367 -8.13 -3.47 -4.95
CA THR A 367 -9.09 -2.48 -4.45
C THR A 367 -8.42 -1.13 -4.17
N SER A 368 -7.13 -1.13 -3.83
CA SER A 368 -6.38 0.09 -3.52
C SER A 368 -6.26 1.09 -4.68
N ILE A 369 -6.37 0.60 -5.92
CA ILE A 369 -6.18 1.39 -7.14
C ILE A 369 -7.49 1.71 -7.87
N PHE A 370 -8.62 1.19 -7.39
CA PHE A 370 -9.93 1.41 -8.00
C PHE A 370 -10.70 2.51 -7.28
N PRO A 371 -10.93 3.66 -7.93
CA PRO A 371 -11.67 4.77 -7.35
C PRO A 371 -13.17 4.53 -7.37
N ARG A 372 -13.86 5.15 -6.40
CA ARG A 372 -15.30 5.42 -6.45
C ARG A 372 -15.54 6.86 -6.87
N PHE A 373 -16.69 7.15 -7.47
CA PHE A 373 -17.08 8.52 -7.77
C PHE A 373 -18.04 9.02 -6.69
N SER A 374 -17.90 10.30 -6.31
CA SER A 374 -18.80 10.95 -5.34
C SER A 374 -20.28 10.91 -5.77
N TYR A 375 -20.56 10.86 -7.08
CA TYR A 375 -21.92 10.80 -7.59
C TYR A 375 -22.41 9.36 -7.80
N PRO A 376 -23.59 9.00 -7.27
CA PRO A 376 -24.09 7.62 -7.31
C PRO A 376 -24.49 7.16 -8.72
N ASP A 377 -24.96 8.06 -9.58
CA ASP A 377 -25.28 7.78 -10.99
C ASP A 377 -24.05 7.36 -11.79
N VAL A 378 -22.89 7.97 -11.54
CA VAL A 378 -21.61 7.57 -12.14
C VAL A 378 -21.26 6.15 -11.74
N ASN A 379 -21.36 5.81 -10.44
CA ASN A 379 -21.09 4.46 -9.95
C ASN A 379 -22.06 3.43 -10.53
N PHE A 380 -23.34 3.78 -10.69
CA PHE A 380 -24.35 2.94 -11.34
C PHE A 380 -23.96 2.62 -12.79
N TRP A 381 -23.60 3.63 -13.59
CA TRP A 381 -23.18 3.40 -14.98
C TRP A 381 -21.87 2.63 -15.08
N ILE A 382 -20.93 2.80 -14.15
CA ILE A 382 -19.72 1.97 -14.06
C ILE A 382 -20.11 0.50 -13.83
N TRP A 383 -21.04 0.22 -12.92
CA TRP A 383 -21.53 -1.14 -12.67
C TRP A 383 -22.19 -1.76 -13.92
N VAL A 384 -23.00 -0.97 -14.66
CA VAL A 384 -23.64 -1.39 -15.91
C VAL A 384 -22.59 -1.78 -16.96
N PHE A 385 -21.61 -0.92 -17.23
CA PHE A 385 -20.56 -1.20 -18.22
C PHE A 385 -19.47 -2.16 -17.72
N GLY A 386 -19.43 -2.45 -16.42
CA GLY A 386 -18.46 -3.30 -15.76
C GLY A 386 -18.63 -4.81 -15.97
N LYS A 387 -19.49 -5.27 -16.90
CA LYS A 387 -19.74 -6.70 -17.15
C LYS A 387 -18.44 -7.48 -17.47
N ARG A 388 -17.56 -6.91 -18.29
CA ARG A 388 -16.26 -7.52 -18.64
C ARG A 388 -15.32 -7.57 -17.43
N TYR A 389 -15.21 -6.47 -16.69
CA TYR A 389 -14.44 -6.43 -15.44
C TYR A 389 -14.91 -7.51 -14.46
N ARG A 390 -16.23 -7.62 -14.23
CA ARG A 390 -16.82 -8.67 -13.39
C ARG A 390 -16.55 -10.09 -13.92
N ALA A 391 -16.40 -10.28 -15.23
CA ALA A 391 -16.03 -11.57 -15.81
C ALA A 391 -14.55 -11.90 -15.57
N VAL A 392 -13.66 -10.93 -15.69
CA VAL A 392 -12.23 -11.07 -15.36
C VAL A 392 -12.08 -11.43 -13.87
N MET A 393 -12.79 -10.74 -12.98
CA MET A 393 -12.77 -11.07 -11.54
C MET A 393 -13.31 -12.47 -11.25
N ARG A 394 -14.41 -12.89 -11.87
CA ARG A 394 -14.93 -14.27 -11.72
C ARG A 394 -13.95 -15.32 -12.27
N GLY A 395 -13.22 -15.01 -13.35
CA GLY A 395 -12.19 -15.88 -13.89
C GLY A 395 -11.03 -16.07 -12.91
N TRP A 396 -10.57 -14.97 -12.30
CA TRP A 396 -9.54 -15.00 -11.26
C TRP A 396 -9.99 -15.77 -10.01
N GLU A 397 -11.23 -15.59 -9.55
CA GLU A 397 -11.74 -16.37 -8.41
C GLU A 397 -11.79 -17.86 -8.71
N ALA A 398 -12.16 -18.23 -9.93
CA ALA A 398 -12.18 -19.61 -10.36
C ALA A 398 -10.75 -20.20 -10.41
N SER A 399 -9.75 -19.44 -10.85
CA SER A 399 -8.36 -19.90 -10.89
C SER A 399 -7.74 -20.03 -9.50
N VAL A 400 -7.98 -19.05 -8.61
CA VAL A 400 -7.54 -19.12 -7.19
C VAL A 400 -8.18 -20.31 -6.48
N ARG A 401 -9.48 -20.55 -6.69
CA ARG A 401 -10.20 -21.70 -6.09
C ARG A 401 -9.73 -23.04 -6.65
N ALA A 402 -9.32 -23.08 -7.91
CA ALA A 402 -8.81 -24.29 -8.55
C ALA A 402 -7.38 -24.66 -8.10
N GLY A 403 -6.67 -23.76 -7.40
CA GLY A 403 -5.33 -24.02 -6.86
C GLY A 403 -4.27 -24.34 -7.93
N GLY A 404 -4.53 -24.00 -9.19
CA GLY A 404 -3.69 -24.38 -10.32
C GLY A 404 -2.49 -23.46 -10.52
N THR A 405 -1.34 -24.04 -10.88
CA THR A 405 -0.10 -23.31 -11.23
C THR A 405 -0.24 -22.41 -12.47
N ASN A 406 -1.28 -22.61 -13.28
CA ASN A 406 -1.61 -21.76 -14.44
C ASN A 406 -2.10 -20.35 -14.08
N ASP A 407 -2.49 -20.10 -12.82
CA ASP A 407 -3.00 -18.80 -12.37
C ASP A 407 -1.95 -17.68 -12.50
N ARG A 408 -0.67 -18.02 -12.31
CA ARG A 408 0.45 -17.06 -12.33
C ARG A 408 0.82 -16.55 -13.72
N ARG A 409 0.36 -17.21 -14.79
CA ARG A 409 0.63 -16.81 -16.19
C ARG A 409 -0.28 -15.68 -16.67
N ILE A 410 -1.44 -15.52 -16.03
CA ILE A 410 -2.45 -14.55 -16.47
C ILE A 410 -2.25 -13.25 -15.71
N ASN A 411 -2.07 -12.15 -16.44
CA ASN A 411 -2.04 -10.80 -15.87
C ASN A 411 -3.46 -10.34 -15.50
N TRP A 412 -4.01 -10.94 -14.43
CA TRP A 412 -5.35 -10.62 -13.93
C TRP A 412 -5.46 -9.17 -13.48
N THR A 413 -4.41 -8.63 -12.87
CA THR A 413 -4.39 -7.27 -12.35
C THR A 413 -4.43 -6.24 -13.47
N GLY A 414 -3.60 -6.39 -14.50
CA GLY A 414 -3.63 -5.56 -15.72
C GLY A 414 -4.94 -5.71 -16.48
N SER A 415 -5.46 -6.93 -16.64
CA SER A 415 -6.76 -7.17 -17.28
C SER A 415 -7.93 -6.53 -16.51
N ALA A 416 -7.90 -6.58 -15.18
CA ALA A 416 -8.88 -5.93 -14.31
C ALA A 416 -8.82 -4.41 -14.46
N LEU A 417 -7.61 -3.84 -14.40
CA LEU A 417 -7.37 -2.40 -14.54
C LEU A 417 -7.89 -1.86 -15.87
N THR A 418 -7.52 -2.53 -16.96
CA THR A 418 -7.90 -2.13 -18.32
C THR A 418 -9.40 -2.22 -18.53
N THR A 419 -10.03 -3.31 -18.11
CA THR A 419 -11.49 -3.50 -18.24
C THR A 419 -12.30 -2.59 -17.32
N PHE A 420 -11.82 -2.33 -16.10
CA PHE A 420 -12.43 -1.38 -15.17
C PHE A 420 -12.42 0.04 -15.75
N TYR A 421 -11.25 0.55 -16.15
CA TYR A 421 -11.19 1.91 -16.69
C TYR A 421 -11.87 2.05 -18.06
N ALA A 422 -11.97 0.97 -18.84
CA ALA A 422 -12.82 0.96 -20.03
C ALA A 422 -14.31 1.16 -19.67
N ALA A 423 -14.79 0.54 -18.59
CA ALA A 423 -16.15 0.77 -18.09
C ALA A 423 -16.33 2.20 -17.56
N VAL A 424 -15.36 2.73 -16.80
CA VAL A 424 -15.35 4.12 -16.33
C VAL A 424 -15.48 5.11 -17.50
N ARG A 425 -14.68 4.96 -18.56
CA ARG A 425 -14.77 5.85 -19.73
C ARG A 425 -16.15 5.84 -20.36
N LYS A 426 -16.77 4.66 -20.51
CA LYS A 426 -18.13 4.54 -21.06
C LYS A 426 -19.17 5.18 -20.16
N ALA A 427 -19.08 4.93 -18.86
CA ALA A 427 -19.97 5.51 -17.85
C ALA A 427 -19.90 7.04 -17.85
N LEU A 428 -18.70 7.60 -17.88
CA LEU A 428 -18.50 9.04 -17.93
C LEU A 428 -19.09 9.68 -19.17
N VAL A 429 -18.95 9.06 -20.35
CA VAL A 429 -19.57 9.55 -21.59
C VAL A 429 -21.09 9.60 -21.45
N VAL A 430 -21.71 8.52 -20.94
CA VAL A 430 -23.17 8.46 -20.76
C VAL A 430 -23.64 9.51 -19.75
N VAL A 431 -23.00 9.62 -18.60
CA VAL A 431 -23.36 10.61 -17.58
C VAL A 431 -23.23 12.03 -18.12
N LEU A 432 -22.15 12.34 -18.83
CA LEU A 432 -21.95 13.66 -19.44
C LEU A 432 -23.05 14.00 -20.45
N VAL A 433 -23.42 13.06 -21.32
CA VAL A 433 -24.48 13.26 -22.31
C VAL A 433 -25.83 13.46 -21.62
N LEU A 434 -26.19 12.62 -20.66
CA LEU A 434 -27.46 12.74 -19.93
C LEU A 434 -27.55 14.06 -19.17
N ARG A 435 -26.47 14.49 -18.51
CA ARG A 435 -26.43 15.79 -17.82
C ARG A 435 -26.49 16.97 -18.79
N ALA A 436 -25.82 16.90 -19.94
CA ALA A 436 -25.90 17.93 -20.96
C ALA A 436 -27.32 18.08 -21.52
N ILE A 437 -28.01 16.97 -21.78
CA ILE A 437 -29.43 16.97 -22.19
C ILE A 437 -30.28 17.59 -21.08
N GLY A 438 -30.09 17.19 -19.82
CA GLY A 438 -30.84 17.74 -18.69
C GLY A 438 -30.66 19.26 -18.54
N VAL A 439 -29.44 19.78 -18.71
CA VAL A 439 -29.17 21.22 -18.71
C VAL A 439 -29.88 21.92 -19.87
N LEU A 440 -29.80 21.35 -21.08
CA LEU A 440 -30.45 21.93 -22.27
C LEU A 440 -31.97 21.97 -22.13
N VAL A 441 -32.59 20.89 -21.63
CA VAL A 441 -34.03 20.84 -21.35
C VAL A 441 -34.41 21.85 -20.26
N GLY A 442 -33.62 21.96 -19.19
CA GLY A 442 -33.83 22.95 -18.13
C GLY A 442 -33.76 24.40 -18.64
N LEU A 443 -32.81 24.70 -19.54
CA LEU A 443 -32.72 26.02 -20.17
C LEU A 443 -33.90 26.31 -21.10
N LEU A 444 -34.36 25.32 -21.87
CA LEU A 444 -35.54 25.48 -22.74
C LEU A 444 -36.82 25.71 -21.93
N ILE A 445 -37.04 24.94 -20.86
CA ILE A 445 -38.20 25.11 -19.97
C ILE A 445 -38.12 26.44 -19.22
N GLY A 446 -36.94 26.82 -18.71
CA GLY A 446 -36.74 28.09 -18.02
C GLY A 446 -36.96 29.29 -18.94
N ALA A 447 -36.47 29.22 -20.18
CA ALA A 447 -36.74 30.25 -21.19
C ALA A 447 -38.23 30.31 -21.52
N TRP A 448 -38.91 29.16 -21.69
CA TRP A 448 -40.35 29.13 -21.90
C TRP A 448 -41.08 29.89 -20.79
N ILE A 449 -40.81 29.58 -19.52
CA ILE A 449 -41.46 30.21 -18.35
C ILE A 449 -41.15 31.72 -18.24
N LEU A 450 -40.01 32.18 -18.75
CA LEU A 450 -39.66 33.61 -18.73
C LEU A 450 -40.37 34.41 -19.82
N PHE A 451 -40.72 33.77 -20.95
CA PHE A 451 -41.34 34.41 -22.10
C PHE A 451 -42.85 34.17 -22.22
N TRP A 452 -43.43 33.40 -21.29
CA TRP A 452 -44.84 33.05 -21.22
C TRP A 452 -45.28 33.02 -19.76
#